data_AF-A0A933WG17-F1
#
_entry.id   AF-A0A933WG17-F1
#
_cell.length_a   1.000
_cell.length_b   1.000
_cell.length_c   1.000
_cell.angle_alpha   90.00
_cell.angle_beta   90.00
_cell.angle_gamma   90.00
#
_symmetry.space_group_name_H-M   'P 1'
#
loop_
_entity.id
_entity.type
_entity.pdbx_description
1 polymer ?
#
loop_
_entity_poly.entity_id
_entity_poly.type
_entity_poly.pdbx_seq_one_letter_code
_entity_poly.pdbx_strand_id
1 'polypeptide(L)' 'MKKVNCLICGSENHEHLAVFENDPYLIKLNKGDKYTITYVVCKQCGFVFTNPMLEADELDTLYS' A
#
# COMPACT_ATOMS: atom_id res chain seq x y z
N MET A 1 -8.02 2.82 2.34
CA MET A 1 -6.70 2.26 2.70
C MET A 1 -6.58 2.03 4.19
N LYS A 2 -5.91 0.96 4.59
CA LYS A 2 -5.68 0.62 6.00
C LYS A 2 -4.22 0.28 6.25
N LYS A 3 -3.72 0.64 7.43
CA LYS A 3 -2.40 0.23 7.88
C LYS A 3 -2.42 -1.28 8.08
N VAL A 4 -1.50 -1.98 7.44
CA VAL A 4 -1.46 -3.45 7.48
C VAL A 4 -0.16 -3.93 8.09
N ASN A 5 -0.28 -4.95 8.92
CA ASN A 5 0.88 -5.71 9.38
C ASN A 5 1.34 -6.63 8.23
N CYS A 6 2.54 -7.21 8.38
CA CYS A 6 3.05 -8.13 7.37
C CYS A 6 2.05 -9.27 7.10
N LEU A 7 1.65 -9.44 5.85
CA LEU A 7 0.67 -10.45 5.44
C LEU A 7 1.17 -11.89 5.63
N ILE A 8 2.48 -12.09 5.80
CA ILE A 8 3.10 -13.40 5.92
C ILE A 8 3.31 -13.79 7.39
N CYS A 9 3.91 -12.91 8.19
CA CYS A 9 4.28 -13.23 9.58
C CYS A 9 3.53 -12.41 10.65
N GLY A 10 2.66 -11.47 10.25
CA GLY A 10 1.90 -10.63 11.17
C GLY A 10 2.69 -9.52 11.88
N SER A 11 3.99 -9.39 11.57
CA SER A 11 4.86 -8.36 12.17
C SER A 11 4.43 -6.94 11.84
N GLU A 12 4.52 -6.06 12.83
CA GLU A 12 4.38 -4.60 12.69
C GLU A 12 5.71 -3.91 12.34
N ASN A 13 6.83 -4.66 12.36
CA ASN A 13 8.15 -4.10 12.13
C ASN A 13 8.53 -4.20 10.64
N HIS A 14 8.57 -3.04 10.00
CA HIS A 14 8.85 -2.90 8.58
C HIS A 14 9.63 -1.61 8.28
N GLU A 15 10.41 -1.64 7.20
CA GLU A 15 11.25 -0.54 6.72
C GLU A 15 10.70 0.05 5.42
N HIS A 16 10.85 1.36 5.23
CA HIS A 16 10.47 2.02 3.99
C HIS A 16 11.46 1.67 2.87
N LEU A 17 10.93 1.21 1.74
CA LEU A 17 11.71 0.92 0.53
C LEU A 17 11.56 2.04 -0.50
N ALA A 18 10.33 2.35 -0.88
CA ALA A 18 10.04 3.32 -1.93
C ALA A 18 8.70 4.00 -1.67
N VAL A 19 8.61 5.27 -2.06
CA VAL A 19 7.43 6.10 -1.92
C VAL A 19 7.10 6.64 -3.31
N PHE A 20 5.88 6.38 -3.78
CA PHE A 20 5.35 6.90 -5.02
C PHE A 20 4.28 7.93 -4.70
N GLU A 21 4.65 9.20 -4.87
CA GLU A 21 3.74 10.33 -4.78
C GLU A 21 2.99 10.46 -6.11
N ASN A 22 1.66 10.64 -6.06
CA ASN A 22 0.80 10.84 -7.23
C ASN A 22 0.82 9.68 -8.25
N ASP A 23 0.57 8.46 -7.77
CA ASP A 23 0.46 7.30 -8.65
C ASP A 23 -0.69 7.47 -9.66
N PRO A 24 -0.44 7.40 -10.98
CA PRO A 24 -1.45 7.65 -12.01
C PRO A 24 -2.60 6.64 -11.99
N TYR A 25 -2.40 5.45 -11.44
CA TYR A 25 -3.47 4.46 -11.29
C TYR A 25 -4.47 4.87 -10.21
N LEU A 26 -4.02 5.60 -9.17
CA LEU A 26 -4.90 6.13 -8.13
C LEU A 26 -5.77 7.31 -8.59
N ILE A 27 -5.49 7.90 -9.76
CA ILE A 27 -6.31 8.96 -10.35
C ILE A 27 -7.75 8.47 -10.58
N LYS A 28 -7.92 7.20 -10.98
CA LYS A 28 -9.25 6.59 -11.19
C LYS A 28 -10.12 6.57 -9.94
N LEU A 29 -9.52 6.56 -8.74
CA LEU A 29 -10.25 6.62 -7.48
C LEU A 29 -10.82 8.02 -7.20
N ASN A 30 -10.57 8.99 -8.08
CA ASN A 30 -10.97 10.40 -7.93
C ASN A 30 -10.45 11.02 -6.61
N LYS A 31 -9.33 10.48 -6.13
CA LYS A 31 -8.68 10.89 -4.88
C LYS A 31 -7.33 11.59 -5.11
N GLY A 32 -7.18 12.22 -6.28
CA GLY A 32 -5.93 12.59 -6.95
C GLY A 32 -4.82 13.28 -6.15
N ASP A 33 -5.10 13.89 -4.99
CA ASP A 33 -4.11 14.70 -4.25
C ASP A 33 -3.73 14.14 -2.86
N LYS A 34 -4.26 12.97 -2.44
CA LYS A 34 -4.16 12.53 -1.03
C LYS A 34 -3.52 11.17 -0.79
N TYR A 35 -3.07 10.47 -1.84
CA TYR A 35 -2.71 9.06 -1.71
C TYR A 35 -1.30 8.79 -2.21
N THR A 36 -0.44 8.42 -1.25
CA THR A 36 0.94 8.04 -1.48
C THR A 36 1.06 6.52 -1.33
N ILE A 37 1.49 5.82 -2.38
CA ILE A 37 1.78 4.39 -2.29
C ILE A 37 3.19 4.24 -1.71
N THR A 38 3.27 3.61 -0.54
CA THR A 38 4.56 3.34 0.10
C THR A 38 4.80 1.85 0.14
N TYR A 39 5.88 1.41 -0.50
CA TYR A 39 6.38 0.05 -0.39
C TYR A 39 7.24 -0.07 0.86
N VAL A 40 6.96 -1.09 1.65
CA VAL A 40 7.69 -1.43 2.87
C VAL A 40 8.17 -2.87 2.81
N VAL A 41 9.29 -3.16 3.46
CA VAL A 41 9.80 -4.52 3.67
C VAL A 41 9.68 -4.92 5.13
N CYS A 42 9.16 -6.11 5.40
CA CYS A 42 9.13 -6.65 6.75
C CYS A 42 10.55 -7.01 7.21
N LYS A 43 10.99 -6.49 8.36
CA LYS A 43 12.31 -6.80 8.92
C LYS A 43 12.43 -8.23 9.48
N GLN A 44 11.32 -8.95 9.64
CA GLN A 44 11.32 -10.31 10.18
C GLN A 44 11.38 -11.39 9.08
N CYS A 45 10.51 -11.30 8.06
CA CYS A 45 10.42 -12.32 7.01
C CYS A 45 10.92 -11.85 5.64
N GLY A 46 11.29 -10.57 5.50
CA GLY A 46 11.75 -10.00 4.22
C GLY A 46 10.64 -9.75 3.19
N PHE A 47 9.38 -10.00 3.52
CA PHE A 47 8.27 -9.80 2.60
C PHE A 47 8.05 -8.32 2.29
N VAL A 48 7.90 -7.99 1.01
CA VAL A 48 7.65 -6.63 0.52
C VAL A 48 6.17 -6.45 0.24
N PHE A 49 5.58 -5.38 0.76
CA PHE A 49 4.16 -5.07 0.61
C PHE A 49 3.92 -3.56 0.65
N THR A 50 2.71 -3.12 0.30
CA THR A 50 2.33 -1.70 0.38
C THR A 50 1.70 -1.39 1.74
N ASN A 51 2.08 -0.25 2.33
CA ASN A 51 1.52 0.21 3.59
C ASN A 51 1.33 1.74 3.58
N PRO A 52 0.08 2.24 3.63
CA PRO A 52 -1.16 1.48 3.80
C PRO A 52 -1.54 0.71 2.53
N MET A 53 -2.40 -0.31 2.67
CA MET A 53 -2.90 -1.11 1.54
C MET A 53 -4.31 -0.63 1.15
N LEU A 54 -4.67 -0.80 -0.12
CA LEU A 54 -6.01 -0.50 -0.61
C LEU A 54 -7.03 -1.47 -0.01
N GLU A 55 -8.22 -0.94 0.29
CA GLU A 55 -9.38 -1.77 0.65
C GLU A 55 -9.96 -2.46 -0.60
N ALA A 56 -10.79 -3.47 -0.40
CA ALA A 56 -11.35 -4.27 -1.50
C ALA A 56 -12.19 -3.44 -2.48
N ASP A 57 -12.99 -2.50 -1.99
CA ASP A 57 -13.79 -1.58 -2.80
C ASP A 57 -12.92 -0.61 -3.62
N GLU A 58 -11.78 -0.19 -3.06
CA GLU A 58 -10.79 0.63 -3.77
C GLU A 58 -10.09 -0.18 -4.87
N LEU A 59 -9.83 -1.48 -4.65
CA LEU A 59 -9.28 -2.35 -5.69
C LEU A 59 -10.29 -2.61 -6.80
N ASP A 60 -11.54 -2.91 -6.47
CA ASP A 60 -12.59 -3.15 -7.47
C ASP A 60 -12.76 -1.95 -8.41
N THR A 61 -12.71 -0.73 -7.86
CA THR A 61 -12.80 0.50 -8.66
C THR A 61 -11.61 0.70 -9.62
N LEU A 62 -10.43 0.16 -9.31
CA LEU A 62 -9.26 0.27 -10.20
C LEU A 62 -9.37 -0.66 -11.42
N TYR A 63 -9.97 -1.84 -11.21
CA TYR A 63 -10.05 -2.92 -12.21
C TYR A 63 -11.40 -3.03 -12.93
N SER A 64 -12.40 -2.21 -12.57
CA SER A 64 -13.61 -1.94 -13.36
C SER A 64 -13.35 -0.99 -14.52
#